data_AF-A0A3D9KIY7-F1
#
_entry.id   AF-A0A3D9KIY7-F1
#
_cell.length_a   1.000
_cell.length_b   1.000
_cell.length_c   1.000
_cell.angle_alpha   90.00
_cell.angle_beta   90.00
_cell.angle_gamma   90.00
#
_symmetry.space_group_name_H-M   'P 1'
#
loop_
_entity.id
_entity.type
_entity.pdbx_description
1 polymer ?
#
loop_
_entity_poly.entity_id
_entity_poly.type
_entity_poly.pdbx_seq_one_letter_code
_entity_poly.pdbx_strand_id
1 'polypeptide(L)' 'MTVAKIYYDLIKEGLRTIIDVPIRWRADVQTIIDADRLGSAS' A
#
# COMPACT_ATOMS: atom_id res chain seq x y z
N MET A 1 8.66 11.35 -2.19
CA MET A 1 7.92 10.08 -2.41
C MET A 1 8.67 8.96 -1.75
N THR A 2 8.01 8.14 -0.93
CA THR A 2 8.62 6.94 -0.32
C THR A 2 8.36 5.72 -1.21
N VAL A 3 9.19 4.68 -1.09
CA VAL A 3 9.00 3.42 -1.83
C VAL A 3 7.66 2.77 -1.48
N ALA A 4 7.23 2.86 -0.22
CA ALA A 4 5.93 2.35 0.21
C ALA A 4 4.76 3.02 -0.52
N LYS A 5 4.82 4.34 -0.75
CA LYS A 5 3.77 5.04 -1.49
C LYS A 5 3.68 4.58 -2.95
N ILE A 6 4.81 4.33 -3.60
CA ILE A 6 4.85 3.79 -4.98
C ILE A 6 4.12 2.44 -5.06
N TYR A 7 4.43 1.51 -4.14
CA TYR A 7 3.76 0.21 -4.11
C TYR A 7 2.27 0.32 -3.76
N TYR A 8 1.90 1.22 -2.85
CA TYR A 8 0.50 1.48 -2.55
C TYR A 8 -0.25 1.98 -3.79
N ASP A 9 0.30 2.94 -4.54
CA ASP A 9 -0.35 3.48 -5.75
C ASP A 9 -0.55 2.36 -6.79
N LEU A 10 0.47 1.52 -7.02
CA LEU A 10 0.38 0.35 -7.91
C LEU A 10 -0.65 -0.70 -7.43
N ILE A 11 -0.78 -0.91 -6.12
CA ILE A 11 -1.77 -1.83 -5.54
C ILE A 11 -3.18 -1.26 -5.71
N LYS A 12 -3.36 0.06 -5.50
CA LYS A 12 -4.64 0.75 -5.68
C LYS A 12 -5.11 0.72 -7.15
N GLU A 13 -4.17 0.74 -8.08
CA GLU A 13 -4.42 0.56 -9.52
C GLU A 13 -4.60 -0.92 -9.94
N GLY A 14 -4.43 -1.88 -9.03
CA GLY A 14 -4.55 -3.31 -9.32
C GLY A 14 -3.38 -3.90 -10.12
N LEU A 15 -2.29 -3.16 -10.29
CA LEU A 15 -1.10 -3.58 -11.05
C LEU A 15 -0.17 -4.48 -10.23
N ARG A 16 -0.29 -4.43 -8.89
CA ARG A 16 0.50 -5.20 -7.93
C ARG A 16 -0.38 -5.64 -6.77
N THR A 17 0.13 -6.61 -6.02
CA THR A 17 -0.46 -7.06 -4.76
C THR A 17 0.54 -6.93 -3.62
N ILE A 18 0.10 -7.07 -2.37
CA ILE A 18 0.98 -6.93 -1.19
C ILE A 18 2.14 -7.94 -1.19
N ILE A 19 2.00 -9.08 -1.87
CA ILE A 19 3.07 -10.07 -1.98
C ILE A 19 4.21 -9.61 -2.89
N ASP A 20 3.93 -8.74 -3.86
CA ASP A 20 4.94 -8.15 -4.76
C ASP A 20 5.83 -7.13 -4.05
N VAL A 21 5.39 -6.63 -2.89
CA VAL A 21 6.13 -5.66 -2.11
C VAL A 21 7.29 -6.35 -1.39
N PRO A 22 8.54 -5.87 -1.52
CA PRO A 22 9.65 -6.38 -0.73
C PRO A 22 9.40 -6.28 0.77
N ILE A 23 9.82 -7.31 1.52
CA ILE A 23 9.51 -7.48 2.95
C ILE A 23 9.81 -6.22 3.78
N ARG A 24 10.92 -5.53 3.48
CA ARG A 24 11.33 -4.28 4.14
C ARG A 24 10.24 -3.20 4.14
N TRP A 25 9.39 -3.15 3.11
CA TRP A 25 8.38 -2.09 2.93
C TRP A 25 6.94 -2.58 3.11
N ARG A 26 6.72 -3.89 3.31
CA ARG A 26 5.36 -4.45 3.44
C ARG A 26 4.57 -3.83 4.58
N ALA A 27 5.19 -3.63 5.74
CA ALA A 27 4.54 -3.03 6.91
C ALA A 27 4.09 -1.58 6.64
N ASP A 28 4.96 -0.79 6.00
CA ASP A 28 4.63 0.59 5.65
C ASP A 28 3.52 0.65 4.61
N VAL A 29 3.56 -0.21 3.59
CA VAL A 29 2.50 -0.29 2.57
C VAL A 29 1.17 -0.71 3.18
N GLN A 30 1.17 -1.72 4.06
CA GLN A 30 -0.02 -2.19 4.75
C GLN A 30 -0.64 -1.08 5.60
N THR A 31 0.18 -0.30 6.31
CA THR A 31 -0.26 0.86 7.09
C THR A 31 -0.98 1.89 6.22
N ILE A 32 -0.46 2.17 5.02
CA ILE A 32 -1.10 3.13 4.08
C ILE A 32 -2.44 2.56 3.57
N ILE A 33 -2.49 1.28 3.23
CA ILE A 33 -3.72 0.60 2.79
C ILE A 33 -4.79 0.65 3.88
N ASP A 34 -4.41 0.35 5.12
CA ASP A 34 -5.34 0.34 6.26
C ASP A 34 -5.85 1.74 6.58
N ALA A 35 -4.99 2.77 6.50
CA ALA A 35 -5.40 4.16 6.66
C ALA A 35 -6.38 4.61 5.55
N ASP A 36 -6.14 4.23 4.30
CA ASP A 36 -7.05 4.52 3.17
C ASP A 36 -8.42 3.84 3.33
N ARG A 37 -8.43 2.58 3.77
CA ARG A 37 -9.67 1.84 4.07
C ARG A 37 -10.48 2.47 5.19
N LEU A 38 -9.81 2.89 6.28
CA LEU A 38 -10.46 3.54 7.41
C LEU A 38 -11.04 4.91 7.02
N GLY A 39 -10.34 5.67 6.18
CA GLY A 39 -10.80 6.96 5.67
C GLY A 39 -11.93 6.84 4.63
N SER A 40 -12.01 5.74 3.89
CA SER A 40 -13.09 5.46 2.92
C SER A 40 -14.37 4.90 3.55
N ALA A 41 -14.32 4.51 4.83
CA ALA A 41 -15.46 3.99 5.60
C ALA A 41 -16.24 5.09 6.35
N SER A 42 -15.98 6.36 6.05
CA SER A 42 -16.58 7.55 6.68
C SER A 42 -17.43 8.34 5.68
#